data_AF-A0A915C1S5-F1
#
_entry.id   AF-A0A915C1S5-F1
#
_cell.length_a   1.000
_cell.length_b   1.000
_cell.length_c   1.000
_cell.angle_alpha   90.00
_cell.angle_beta   90.00
_cell.angle_gamma   90.00
#
_symmetry.space_group_name_H-M   'P 1'
#
loop_
_entity.id
_entity.type
_entity.pdbx_description
1 polymer ?
#
loop_
_entity_poly.entity_id
_entity_poly.type
_entity_poly.pdbx_seq_one_letter_code
_entity_poly.pdbx_strand_id
1 'polypeptide(L)'
;MEREPIICVVERVIKRLATQVIATRYIRHAVYDITGQKITDDRLKVVVDEGSSEFERAVVEEVASVIKDDCIEEKIDQLWDIITKTDPNANGWRPTGVPKLDVFGHIRSPLLEHEERLKQIKQKLLHELQERKAYLKKLRTKVDKLDDHNLGASAASALQF
;
A
#
# COMPACT_ATOMS: atom_id res chain seq x y z
N MET A 1 14.47 -7.76 7.68
CA MET A 1 13.77 -8.85 8.38
C MET A 1 13.07 -9.66 7.33
N GLU A 2 13.40 -10.94 7.21
CA GLU A 2 12.69 -11.86 6.30
C GLU A 2 11.39 -12.31 6.97
N ARG A 3 10.32 -12.38 6.18
CA ARG A 3 8.98 -12.74 6.63
C ARG A 3 8.82 -14.26 6.58
N GLU A 4 8.34 -14.85 7.67
CA GLU A 4 7.96 -16.27 7.71
C GLU A 4 6.61 -16.48 6.98
N PRO A 5 6.49 -17.49 6.09
CA PRO A 5 5.22 -17.87 5.49
C PRO A 5 4.17 -18.28 6.54
N ILE A 6 2.89 -18.00 6.29
CA ILE A 6 1.83 -18.34 7.27
C ILE A 6 1.76 -19.84 7.49
N ILE A 7 1.95 -20.62 6.44
CA ILE A 7 1.84 -22.08 6.50
C ILE A 7 2.82 -22.68 7.52
N CYS A 8 4.02 -22.13 7.69
CA CYS A 8 4.99 -22.60 8.68
C CYS A 8 4.51 -22.37 10.13
N VAL A 9 3.79 -21.26 10.38
CA VAL A 9 3.16 -21.01 11.68
C VAL A 9 2.04 -22.01 11.92
N VAL A 10 1.19 -22.22 10.91
CA VAL A 10 0.07 -23.17 10.95
C VAL A 10 0.56 -24.59 11.24
N GLU A 11 1.58 -25.07 10.53
CA GLU A 11 2.17 -26.40 10.74
C GLU A 11 2.64 -26.61 12.18
N ARG A 12 3.28 -25.61 12.80
CA ARG A 12 3.73 -25.70 14.20
C ARG A 12 2.55 -25.79 15.16
N VAL A 13 1.45 -25.08 14.89
CA VAL A 13 0.24 -25.13 15.72
C VAL A 13 -0.46 -26.48 15.56
N ILE A 14 -0.60 -26.98 14.32
CA ILE A 14 -1.25 -28.27 14.04
C ILE A 14 -0.47 -29.42 14.66
N LYS A 15 0.86 -29.44 14.55
CA LYS A 15 1.71 -30.43 15.23
C LYS A 15 1.46 -30.47 16.74
N ARG A 16 1.39 -29.30 17.38
CA ARG A 16 1.07 -29.23 18.81
C ARG A 16 -0.33 -29.74 19.10
N LEU A 17 -1.31 -29.42 18.27
CA LEU A 17 -2.68 -29.88 18.43
C LEU A 17 -2.79 -31.41 18.26
N ALA A 18 -2.12 -31.98 17.26
CA ALA A 18 -2.08 -33.42 17.00
C ALA A 18 -1.62 -34.19 18.25
N THR A 19 -0.54 -33.73 18.90
CA THR A 19 -0.04 -34.36 20.14
C THR A 19 -1.02 -34.32 21.31
N GLN A 20 -1.94 -33.36 21.32
CA GLN A 20 -2.94 -33.22 22.38
C GLN A 20 -4.21 -34.03 22.10
N VAL A 21 -4.66 -34.03 20.85
CA VAL A 21 -5.93 -34.65 20.43
C VAL A 21 -5.75 -36.15 20.17
N ILE A 22 -4.63 -36.53 19.55
CA ILE A 22 -4.31 -37.91 19.15
C ILE A 22 -3.36 -38.51 20.20
N ALA A 23 -3.68 -38.30 21.48
CA ALA A 23 -2.86 -38.81 22.57
C ALA A 23 -3.18 -40.29 22.86
N THR A 24 -2.13 -41.06 23.17
CA THR A 24 -2.19 -42.48 23.53
C THR A 24 -3.29 -42.82 24.53
N ARG A 25 -3.50 -41.97 25.54
CA ARG A 25 -4.54 -42.15 26.57
C ARG A 25 -5.96 -42.15 26.01
N TYR A 26 -6.24 -41.27 25.04
CA TYR A 26 -7.57 -41.11 24.48
C TYR A 26 -7.86 -42.21 23.48
N ILE A 27 -6.90 -42.55 22.62
CA ILE A 27 -7.04 -43.66 21.68
C ILE A 27 -7.19 -44.98 22.41
N ARG A 28 -6.37 -45.24 23.45
CA ARG A 28 -6.49 -46.46 24.25
C ARG A 28 -7.88 -46.60 24.88
N HIS A 29 -8.41 -45.52 25.43
CA HIS A 29 -9.75 -45.53 26.04
C HIS A 29 -10.83 -45.76 24.98
N ALA A 30 -10.79 -45.03 23.86
CA ALA A 30 -11.75 -45.16 22.78
C ALA A 30 -11.77 -46.58 22.17
N VAL A 31 -10.61 -47.19 21.95
CA VAL A 31 -10.53 -48.56 21.44
C VAL A 31 -11.13 -49.55 22.43
N TYR A 32 -10.85 -49.40 23.73
CA TYR A 32 -11.43 -50.27 24.76
C TYR A 32 -12.95 -50.11 24.84
N ASP A 33 -13.46 -48.88 24.79
CA ASP A 33 -14.90 -48.62 24.87
C ASP A 33 -15.66 -49.19 23.66
N ILE A 34 -15.06 -49.15 22.47
CA ILE A 34 -15.67 -49.66 21.23
C ILE A 34 -15.56 -51.18 21.11
N THR A 35 -14.40 -51.75 21.47
CA THR A 35 -14.09 -53.17 21.18
C THR A 35 -14.15 -54.08 22.40
N GLY A 36 -14.17 -53.52 23.62
CA GLY A 36 -14.01 -54.26 24.87
C GLY A 36 -12.61 -54.88 25.07
N GLN A 37 -11.68 -54.67 24.12
CA GLN A 37 -10.37 -55.31 24.12
C GLN A 37 -9.26 -54.31 24.42
N LYS A 38 -8.22 -54.78 25.13
CA LYS A 38 -7.00 -53.99 25.33
C LYS A 38 -6.14 -54.05 24.07
N ILE A 39 -5.80 -52.88 23.55
CA ILE A 39 -4.81 -52.74 22.48
C ILE A 39 -3.39 -52.91 23.05
N THR A 40 -2.52 -53.59 22.32
CA THR A 40 -1.10 -53.71 22.67
C THR A 40 -0.38 -52.39 22.44
N ASP A 41 0.67 -52.11 23.21
CA ASP A 41 1.38 -50.82 23.13
C ASP A 41 2.02 -50.60 21.75
N ASP A 42 2.53 -51.64 21.09
CA ASP A 42 3.07 -51.55 19.73
C ASP A 42 2.00 -51.13 18.71
N ARG A 43 0.81 -51.74 18.76
CA ARG A 43 -0.30 -51.40 17.86
C ARG A 43 -0.86 -50.01 18.17
N LEU A 44 -0.93 -49.66 19.44
CA LEU A 44 -1.38 -48.34 19.87
C LEU A 44 -0.44 -47.23 19.39
N LYS A 45 0.87 -47.46 19.44
CA LYS A 45 1.87 -46.54 18.92
C LYS A 45 1.67 -46.32 17.42
N VAL A 46 1.52 -47.40 16.64
CA VAL A 46 1.27 -47.29 15.19
C VAL A 46 0.02 -46.47 14.90
N VAL A 47 -1.10 -46.73 15.59
CA VAL A 47 -2.36 -45.98 15.39
C VAL A 47 -2.21 -44.50 15.76
N VAL A 48 -1.49 -44.18 16.85
CA VAL A 48 -1.23 -42.80 17.25
C VAL A 48 -0.36 -42.08 16.23
N ASP A 49 0.70 -42.73 15.75
CA ASP A 49 1.65 -42.14 14.80
C ASP A 49 0.98 -41.93 13.42
N GLU A 50 0.26 -42.94 12.91
CA GLU A 50 -0.48 -42.86 11.65
C GLU A 50 -1.60 -41.82 11.72
N GLY A 51 -2.41 -41.85 12.79
CA GLY A 51 -3.50 -40.90 13.00
C GLY A 51 -2.99 -39.46 13.13
N SER A 52 -1.87 -39.25 13.84
CA SER A 52 -1.25 -37.92 13.96
C SER A 52 -0.76 -37.42 12.61
N SER A 53 -0.08 -38.27 11.84
CA SER A 53 0.41 -37.93 10.51
C SER A 53 -0.72 -37.61 9.52
N GLU A 54 -1.78 -38.41 9.51
CA GLU A 54 -2.94 -38.19 8.63
C GLU A 54 -3.70 -36.93 9.01
N PHE A 55 -3.92 -36.70 10.31
CA PHE A 55 -4.52 -35.47 10.82
C PHE A 55 -3.70 -34.23 10.45
N GLU A 56 -2.39 -34.26 10.70
CA GLU A 56 -1.50 -33.16 10.35
C GLU A 56 -1.56 -32.85 8.87
N ARG A 57 -1.43 -33.88 8.01
CA ARG A 57 -1.49 -33.73 6.56
C ARG A 57 -2.82 -33.14 6.10
N ALA A 58 -3.94 -33.73 6.52
CA ALA A 58 -5.26 -33.31 6.07
C ALA A 58 -5.56 -31.85 6.42
N VAL A 59 -5.24 -31.43 7.65
CA VAL A 59 -5.47 -30.05 8.09
C VAL A 59 -4.51 -29.08 7.39
N VAL A 60 -3.24 -29.45 7.20
CA VAL A 60 -2.27 -28.61 6.48
C VAL A 60 -2.69 -28.44 5.02
N GLU A 61 -3.14 -29.50 4.34
CA GLU A 61 -3.61 -29.44 2.96
C GLU A 61 -4.84 -28.55 2.81
N GLU A 62 -5.82 -28.66 3.73
CA GLU A 62 -7.01 -27.83 3.72
C GLU A 62 -6.67 -26.34 3.93
N VAL A 63 -5.82 -26.03 4.92
CA VAL A 63 -5.38 -24.64 5.15
C VAL A 63 -4.54 -24.13 3.98
N ALA A 64 -3.68 -24.96 3.38
CA ALA A 64 -2.89 -24.57 2.22
C ALA A 64 -3.79 -24.25 1.02
N SER A 65 -4.91 -24.97 0.83
CA SER A 65 -5.91 -24.63 -0.18
C SER A 65 -6.50 -23.25 0.09
N VAL A 66 -6.96 -22.98 1.32
CA VAL A 66 -7.52 -21.67 1.69
C VAL A 66 -6.52 -20.54 1.46
N ILE A 67 -5.26 -20.74 1.85
CA ILE A 67 -4.19 -19.75 1.62
C ILE A 67 -4.01 -19.44 0.13
N LYS A 68 -4.08 -20.47 -0.70
CA LYS A 68 -3.93 -20.34 -2.15
C LYS A 68 -5.16 -19.72 -2.80
N ASP A 69 -6.35 -20.21 -2.48
CA ASP A 69 -7.62 -19.80 -3.08
C ASP A 69 -7.93 -18.33 -2.78
N ASP A 70 -7.59 -17.86 -1.57
CA ASP A 70 -7.78 -16.46 -1.16
C ASP A 70 -6.56 -15.56 -1.45
N CYS A 71 -5.52 -16.08 -2.09
CA CYS A 71 -4.24 -15.37 -2.34
C CYS A 71 -3.69 -14.70 -1.07
N ILE A 72 -3.74 -15.40 0.07
CA ILE A 72 -3.41 -14.81 1.38
C ILE A 72 -1.95 -14.37 1.44
N GLU A 73 -1.03 -15.18 0.89
CA GLU A 73 0.40 -14.87 0.89
C GLU A 73 0.69 -13.56 0.14
N GLU A 74 0.08 -13.35 -1.03
CA GLU A 74 0.24 -12.12 -1.81
C GLU A 74 -0.30 -10.89 -1.08
N LYS A 75 -1.47 -11.02 -0.44
CA LYS A 75 -2.06 -9.93 0.37
C LYS A 75 -1.18 -9.54 1.55
N ILE A 76 -0.51 -10.51 2.17
CA ILE A 76 0.40 -10.24 3.27
C ILE A 76 1.70 -9.62 2.78
N ASP A 77 2.23 -10.04 1.63
CA ASP A 77 3.39 -9.39 1.03
C ASP A 77 3.10 -7.93 0.68
N GLN A 78 1.91 -7.65 0.14
CA GLN A 78 1.45 -6.27 -0.09
C GLN A 78 1.34 -5.48 1.23
N LEU A 79 0.78 -6.10 2.28
CA LEU A 79 0.69 -5.46 3.60
C LEU A 79 2.08 -5.18 4.18
N TRP A 80 3.02 -6.12 4.04
CA TRP A 80 4.39 -5.98 4.50
C TRP A 80 5.12 -4.85 3.77
N ASP A 81 4.92 -4.73 2.46
CA ASP A 81 5.42 -3.63 1.65
C ASP A 81 4.87 -2.27 2.12
N ILE A 82 3.57 -2.20 2.43
CA ILE A 82 2.95 -1.00 3.01
C ILE A 82 3.59 -0.64 4.36
N ILE A 83 3.74 -1.63 5.26
CA ILE A 83 4.30 -1.42 6.60
C ILE A 83 5.74 -0.92 6.51
N THR A 84 6.55 -1.54 5.65
CA THR A 84 7.98 -1.19 5.50
C THR A 84 8.21 0.17 4.86
N LYS A 85 7.30 0.63 4.00
CA LYS A 85 7.35 1.95 3.35
C LYS A 85 6.76 3.08 4.20
N THR A 86 6.01 2.75 5.26
CA THR A 86 5.35 3.73 6.11
C THR A 86 6.27 4.19 7.23
N ASP A 87 6.26 5.49 7.55
CA ASP A 87 6.96 6.03 8.72
C ASP A 87 6.39 5.39 10.01
N PRO A 88 7.20 4.70 10.83
CA PRO A 88 6.74 4.04 12.05
C PRO A 88 6.17 5.01 13.10
N ASN A 89 6.49 6.30 13.01
CA ASN A 89 5.98 7.33 13.92
C ASN A 89 4.76 8.08 13.37
N ALA A 90 4.31 7.76 12.15
CA ALA A 90 3.17 8.41 11.56
C ALA A 90 1.85 7.90 12.19
N ASN A 91 1.10 8.82 12.81
CA ASN A 91 -0.31 8.59 13.11
C ASN A 91 -1.13 8.67 11.82
N GLY A 92 -1.11 7.58 11.06
CA GLY A 92 -1.90 7.47 9.84
C GLY A 92 -3.38 7.70 10.10
N TRP A 93 -4.07 8.30 9.13
CA TRP A 93 -5.52 8.50 9.20
C TRP A 93 -6.25 7.16 9.40
N ARG A 94 -7.34 7.17 10.16
CA ARG A 94 -8.20 6.01 10.41
C ARG A 94 -9.67 6.41 10.16
N PRO A 95 -10.49 5.52 9.58
CA PRO A 95 -11.91 5.78 9.42
C PRO A 95 -12.57 6.06 10.77
N THR A 96 -13.42 7.07 10.80
CA THR A 96 -14.21 7.47 11.97
C THR A 96 -15.53 6.72 12.07
N GLY A 97 -15.95 6.04 10.98
CA GLY A 97 -17.26 5.42 10.85
C GLY A 97 -18.34 6.40 10.40
N VAL A 98 -17.98 7.65 10.11
CA VAL A 98 -18.88 8.69 9.60
C VAL A 98 -18.55 8.93 8.12
N PRO A 99 -19.37 8.45 7.16
CA PRO A 99 -19.02 8.48 5.73
C PRO A 99 -18.65 9.87 5.20
N LYS A 100 -19.31 10.93 5.70
CA LYS A 100 -19.03 12.31 5.31
C LYS A 100 -17.62 12.78 5.72
N LEU A 101 -17.09 12.26 6.81
CA LEU A 101 -15.73 12.55 7.27
C LEU A 101 -14.74 11.60 6.60
N ASP A 102 -15.14 10.36 6.37
CA ASP A 102 -14.26 9.31 5.85
C ASP A 102 -13.97 9.45 4.36
N VAL A 103 -14.90 10.04 3.59
CA VAL A 103 -14.66 10.34 2.17
C VAL A 103 -13.43 11.21 1.97
N PHE A 104 -13.14 12.12 2.92
CA PHE A 104 -11.96 12.96 2.87
C PHE A 104 -10.67 12.15 2.93
N GLY A 105 -10.62 11.05 3.68
CA GLY A 105 -9.47 10.15 3.70
C GLY A 105 -9.12 9.62 2.31
N HIS A 106 -10.13 9.31 1.49
CA HIS A 106 -9.96 8.77 0.14
C HIS A 106 -9.59 9.84 -0.89
N ILE A 107 -10.19 11.03 -0.81
CA ILE A 107 -9.99 12.09 -1.81
C ILE A 107 -8.84 13.03 -1.46
N ARG A 108 -8.31 13.00 -0.24
CA ARG A 108 -7.28 13.96 0.21
C ARG A 108 -6.02 13.91 -0.62
N SER A 109 -5.49 12.71 -0.91
CA SER A 109 -4.27 12.58 -1.72
C SER A 109 -4.43 13.18 -3.12
N PRO A 110 -5.44 12.78 -3.94
CA PRO A 110 -5.62 13.38 -5.25
C PRO A 110 -5.97 14.87 -5.21
N LEU A 111 -6.67 15.34 -4.16
CA LEU A 111 -6.92 16.78 -3.98
C LEU A 111 -5.63 17.57 -3.70
N LEU A 112 -4.73 17.06 -2.86
CA LEU A 112 -3.44 17.70 -2.60
C LEU A 112 -2.56 17.73 -3.84
N GLU A 113 -2.54 16.66 -4.63
CA GLU A 113 -1.84 16.61 -5.91
C GLU A 113 -2.40 17.64 -6.90
N HIS A 114 -3.73 17.75 -6.98
CA HIS A 114 -4.38 18.75 -7.82
C HIS A 114 -4.07 20.18 -7.38
N GLU A 115 -4.08 20.45 -6.07
CA GLU A 115 -3.72 21.74 -5.50
C GLU A 115 -2.28 22.13 -5.87
N GLU A 116 -1.34 21.21 -5.76
CA GLU A 116 0.07 21.44 -6.11
C GLU A 116 0.23 21.72 -7.61
N ARG A 117 -0.45 20.95 -8.47
CA ARG A 117 -0.46 21.20 -9.91
C ARG A 117 -0.99 22.60 -10.25
N LEU A 118 -2.06 23.05 -9.58
CA LEU A 118 -2.59 24.40 -9.77
C LEU A 118 -1.60 25.48 -9.33
N LYS A 119 -0.86 25.26 -8.23
CA LYS A 119 0.20 26.18 -7.79
C LYS A 119 1.31 26.30 -8.84
N GLN A 120 1.73 25.18 -9.42
CA GLN A 120 2.75 25.17 -10.49
C GLN A 120 2.27 25.92 -11.74
N ILE A 121 1.01 25.71 -12.17
CA ILE A 121 0.41 26.43 -13.30
C ILE A 121 0.37 27.94 -13.02
N LYS A 122 -0.06 28.33 -11.82
CA LYS A 122 -0.11 29.74 -11.41
C LYS A 122 1.27 30.38 -11.46
N GLN A 123 2.30 29.71 -10.94
CA GLN A 123 3.67 30.22 -10.99
C GLN A 123 4.15 30.40 -12.43
N LYS A 124 3.90 29.43 -13.31
CA LYS A 124 4.23 29.51 -14.73
C LYS A 124 3.57 30.71 -15.41
N LEU A 125 2.27 30.90 -15.21
CA LEU A 125 1.54 32.02 -15.79
C LEU A 125 2.01 33.39 -15.27
N LEU A 126 2.36 33.47 -13.98
CA LEU A 126 2.93 34.70 -13.41
C LEU A 126 4.28 35.05 -14.05
N HIS A 127 5.12 34.03 -14.30
CA HIS A 127 6.39 34.21 -14.97
C HIS A 127 6.20 34.71 -16.41
N GLU A 128 5.37 34.03 -17.22
CA GLU A 128 5.05 34.46 -18.60
C GLU A 128 4.48 35.88 -18.66
N LEU A 129 3.66 36.25 -17.67
CA LEU A 129 3.09 37.60 -17.57
C LEU A 129 4.16 38.65 -17.27
N GLN A 130 5.13 38.35 -16.40
CA GLN A 130 6.26 39.24 -16.13
C GLN A 130 7.14 39.43 -17.37
N GLU A 131 7.43 38.35 -18.11
CA GLU A 131 8.20 38.42 -19.36
C GLU A 131 7.49 39.28 -20.40
N ARG A 132 6.18 39.07 -20.60
CA ARG A 132 5.37 39.89 -21.53
C ARG A 132 5.33 41.35 -21.12
N LYS A 133 5.17 41.66 -19.83
CA LYS A 133 5.25 43.04 -19.32
C LYS A 133 6.62 43.68 -19.61
N ALA A 134 7.70 42.94 -19.38
CA ALA A 134 9.05 43.42 -19.64
C ALA A 134 9.27 43.67 -21.15
N TYR A 135 8.78 42.77 -22.00
CA TYR A 135 8.82 42.92 -23.46
C TYR A 135 8.05 44.15 -23.94
N LEU A 136 6.81 44.34 -23.48
CA LEU A 136 6.01 45.52 -23.82
C LEU A 136 6.65 46.82 -23.34
N LYS A 137 7.25 46.83 -22.14
CA LYS A 137 7.99 48.00 -21.65
C LYS A 137 9.18 48.34 -22.57
N LYS A 138 9.92 47.33 -23.05
CA LYS A 138 11.02 47.52 -24.02
C LYS A 138 10.50 48.08 -25.35
N LEU A 139 9.40 47.55 -25.87
CA LEU A 139 8.77 48.06 -27.10
C LEU A 139 8.34 49.52 -26.93
N ARG A 140 7.65 49.85 -25.83
CA ARG A 140 7.23 51.23 -25.55
C ARG A 140 8.42 52.19 -25.53
N THR A 141 9.50 51.85 -24.81
CA THR A 141 10.72 52.68 -24.81
C THR A 141 11.38 52.80 -26.17
N LYS A 142 11.18 51.86 -27.10
CA LYS A 142 11.69 51.97 -28.47
C LYS A 142 10.82 52.89 -29.32
N VAL A 143 9.50 52.79 -29.17
CA VAL A 143 8.54 53.69 -29.85
C VAL A 143 8.76 55.12 -29.39
N ASP A 144 8.81 55.38 -28.08
CA ASP A 144 9.02 56.73 -27.53
C ASP A 144 10.32 57.36 -28.08
N LYS A 145 11.41 56.58 -28.21
CA LYS A 145 12.66 57.04 -28.83
C LYS A 145 12.54 57.37 -30.32
N LEU A 146 11.76 56.59 -31.07
CA LEU A 146 11.54 56.84 -32.49
C LEU A 146 10.70 58.11 -32.71
N ASP A 147 9.70 58.35 -31.85
CA ASP A 147 8.86 59.55 -31.90
C ASP A 147 9.67 60.82 -31.56
N ASP A 148 10.55 60.77 -30.55
CA ASP A 148 11.46 61.89 -30.21
C ASP A 148 12.46 62.21 -31.35
N HIS A 149 12.96 61.20 -32.06
CA HIS A 149 13.85 61.40 -33.21
C HIS A 149 13.13 61.95 -34.46
N ASN A 150 11.84 61.67 -34.63
CA ASN A 150 11.04 62.20 -35.75
C ASN A 150 10.69 63.69 -35.56
N LEU A 151 10.48 64.15 -34.33
CA LEU A 151 10.24 65.57 -34.04
C LEU A 151 11.49 66.44 -34.27
N GLY A 152 12.70 65.89 -34.08
CA GLY A 152 13.95 66.57 -34.41
C GLY A 152 14.21 66.71 -35.92
N ALA A 153 13.86 65.69 -36.71
CA ALA A 153 14.08 65.70 -38.17
C ALA A 153 13.10 66.63 -38.91
N SER A 154 11.86 66.76 -38.42
CA SER A 154 10.87 67.69 -39.00
C SER A 154 11.16 69.16 -38.65
N ALA A 155 11.71 69.45 -37.47
CA ALA A 155 12.09 70.81 -37.09
C ALA A 155 13.36 71.31 -37.83
N ALA A 156 14.31 70.42 -38.10
CA ALA A 156 15.54 70.77 -38.83
C ALA A 156 15.30 71.10 -40.31
N SER A 157 14.32 70.45 -40.95
CA SER A 157 13.97 70.72 -42.36
C SER A 157 13.15 72.00 -42.56
N ALA A 158 12.54 72.55 -41.50
CA ALA A 158 11.73 73.77 -41.56
C ALA A 158 12.54 75.07 -41.39
N LEU A 159 13.83 74.99 -41.03
CA LEU A 159 14.72 76.13 -40.79
C LEU A 159 15.70 76.42 -41.94
N GLN A 160 15.52 75.78 -43.11
CA GLN A 160 16.37 75.96 -44.31
C GLN A 160 15.70 76.77 -45.43
N PHE A 161 14.76 77.67 -45.10
CA PHE A 161 14.28 78.70 -46.04
C PHE A 161 14.70 80.09 -45.59
#